data_AF-A0A2T2TJP9-F1
#
_entry.id   AF-A0A2T2TJP9-F1
#
_cell.length_a   1.000
_cell.length_b   1.000
_cell.length_c   1.000
_cell.angle_alpha   90.00
_cell.angle_beta   90.00
_cell.angle_gamma   90.00
#
_symmetry.space_group_name_H-M   'P 1'
#
loop_
_entity.id
_entity.type
_entity.pdbx_description
1 polymer ?
#
loop_
_entity_poly.entity_id
_entity_poly.type
_entity_poly.pdbx_seq_one_letter_code
_entity_poly.pdbx_strand_id
1 'polypeptide(L)'
;MPDDPSDTDRRWTSGDLSERGGGSGADGDAEKHPSEETPLPGRWPHARYDDAKADDDEGNRAADLSLPEAREVTRDRARDLETLLSHAFRRHWPASEADDETDAEPPRRTGLHAKALPLLRAVPWALAALFLFSFAWNFSGWTLRLFGRAWPAEGLLRIVSVSGLIGFATNWLAVTMLFQPRQERPLFGQGLIPAQKERVVWRLSEAISEDLINEDVVKEKIRRSGIVRRYREKAVETMHAVARDEAFRRDLKELAEGYAQRVLRAPAVQERIAQLIIERLEAHAARGGLGGLVLGTYRTLGEQDFRRRIDAIVRRLPESVEPALAELDLLLDRLPAHLEKRSDRFEEATTRLVLRFVENLDVERMVRERMEAYDERRLERLFKKTSNEQLNYIKYLGGILGAMGGLIIWAPGPALAFFALAGAVLWSVDEGLFRMQASWRAQ
;
A
#
# COMPACT_ATOMS: atom_id res chain seq x y z
N MET A 1 -1.05 48.45 -33.39
CA MET A 1 -1.27 49.64 -32.56
C MET A 1 -2.76 49.83 -32.39
N PRO A 2 -3.25 50.08 -31.18
CA PRO A 2 -2.73 49.59 -29.90
C PRO A 2 -3.90 49.14 -28.97
N ASP A 3 -3.80 48.67 -27.72
CA ASP A 3 -2.86 48.88 -26.62
C ASP A 3 -2.79 47.62 -25.70
N ASP A 4 -1.56 47.29 -25.30
CA ASP A 4 -1.16 46.71 -24.01
C ASP A 4 -0.57 47.90 -23.20
N PRO A 5 -0.73 48.05 -21.86
CA PRO A 5 0.17 47.37 -20.91
C PRO A 5 -0.40 47.12 -19.50
N SER A 6 0.07 46.06 -18.81
CA SER A 6 0.85 46.22 -17.56
C SER A 6 1.12 44.91 -16.82
N ASP A 7 2.32 44.42 -17.08
CA ASP A 7 3.29 43.80 -16.19
C ASP A 7 3.20 44.20 -14.70
N THR A 8 3.20 43.22 -13.79
CA THR A 8 3.82 43.36 -12.46
C THR A 8 4.41 42.02 -11.99
N ASP A 9 5.71 41.89 -12.24
CA ASP A 9 6.73 41.24 -11.41
C ASP A 9 6.35 40.94 -9.94
N ARG A 10 6.47 39.68 -9.53
CA ARG A 10 6.73 39.31 -8.12
C ARG A 10 8.06 38.59 -7.98
N ARG A 11 9.07 39.42 -7.74
CA ARG A 11 10.38 39.11 -7.15
C ARG A 11 10.21 38.38 -5.82
N TRP A 12 10.78 37.18 -5.72
CA TRP A 12 11.09 36.55 -4.44
C TRP A 12 12.41 37.12 -3.93
N THR A 13 12.35 37.94 -2.88
CA THR A 13 13.55 38.40 -2.15
C THR A 13 13.74 37.56 -0.90
N SER A 14 14.91 36.91 -0.85
CA SER A 14 15.53 36.29 0.31
C SER A 14 15.70 37.29 1.45
N GLY A 15 15.13 36.99 2.61
CA GLY A 15 15.40 37.69 3.86
C GLY A 15 16.46 36.94 4.66
N ASP A 16 17.68 37.46 4.61
CA ASP A 16 18.78 37.17 5.52
C ASP A 16 18.51 37.88 6.86
N LEU A 17 18.56 37.18 7.99
CA LEU A 17 18.71 37.79 9.30
C LEU A 17 19.79 37.02 10.09
N SER A 18 20.95 37.64 10.09
CA SER A 18 22.13 37.37 10.91
C SER A 18 21.89 37.72 12.39
N GLU A 19 22.45 36.87 13.26
CA GLU A 19 23.09 37.15 14.55
C GLU A 19 22.31 37.83 15.69
N ARG A 20 22.20 37.13 16.83
CA ARG A 20 23.06 37.35 18.01
C ARG A 20 22.61 36.53 19.24
N GLY A 21 23.56 35.81 19.82
CA GLY A 21 23.93 36.03 21.23
C GLY A 21 23.46 35.02 22.29
N GLY A 22 24.45 34.32 22.87
CA GLY A 22 24.44 33.76 24.24
C GLY A 22 23.92 32.31 24.31
N GLY A 23 24.60 31.33 24.89
CA GLY A 23 25.71 31.35 25.83
C GLY A 23 25.38 30.41 26.99
N SER A 24 26.02 29.23 27.00
CA SER A 24 26.38 28.40 28.16
C SER A 24 25.29 27.81 29.08
N GLY A 25 25.30 26.48 29.25
CA GLY A 25 24.81 25.83 30.48
C GLY A 25 24.35 24.38 30.33
N ALA A 26 25.28 23.47 30.64
CA ALA A 26 25.21 22.11 31.20
C ALA A 26 23.89 21.31 31.36
N ASP A 27 24.10 19.99 31.41
CA ASP A 27 23.24 18.87 31.83
C ASP A 27 22.14 18.48 30.82
N GLY A 28 22.12 17.30 30.20
CA GLY A 28 22.35 15.98 30.79
C GLY A 28 20.99 15.35 31.01
N ASP A 29 20.45 14.62 30.03
CA ASP A 29 19.73 13.35 30.21
C ASP A 29 19.09 12.84 28.90
N ALA A 30 19.12 11.53 28.76
CA ALA A 30 18.69 10.78 27.58
C ALA A 30 17.17 10.68 27.50
N GLU A 31 16.57 11.26 26.46
CA GLU A 31 15.19 10.97 26.08
C GLU A 31 15.13 9.96 24.92
N LYS A 32 14.60 8.79 25.25
CA LYS A 32 14.14 7.79 24.30
C LYS A 32 12.96 8.38 23.52
N HIS A 33 13.08 8.42 22.20
CA HIS A 33 11.94 8.58 21.29
C HIS A 33 10.90 7.46 21.55
N PRO A 34 9.61 7.77 21.75
CA PRO A 34 8.57 6.77 21.68
C PRO A 34 8.39 6.38 20.21
N SER A 35 8.53 5.09 19.94
CA SER A 35 8.17 4.44 18.69
C SER A 35 6.74 4.78 18.29
N GLU A 36 6.56 5.33 17.09
CA GLU A 36 5.26 5.49 16.44
C GLU A 36 4.58 4.12 16.33
N GLU A 37 3.54 3.91 17.14
CA GLU A 37 2.65 2.75 17.03
C GLU A 37 1.90 2.83 15.69
N THR A 38 2.09 1.81 14.87
CA THR A 38 1.32 1.59 13.64
C THR A 38 -0.17 1.41 14.00
N PRO A 39 -1.13 2.11 13.35
CA PRO A 39 -2.54 1.94 13.68
C PRO A 39 -2.99 0.53 13.31
N LEU A 40 -3.44 -0.23 14.32
CA LEU A 40 -3.99 -1.58 14.19
C LEU A 40 -5.33 -1.56 13.44
N PRO A 41 -5.66 -2.59 12.64
CA PRO A 41 -6.98 -2.75 12.06
C PRO A 41 -7.96 -3.08 13.18
N GLY A 42 -8.83 -2.15 13.54
CA GLY A 42 -9.84 -2.34 14.59
C GLY A 42 -10.13 -1.13 15.46
N ARG A 43 -9.36 -0.03 15.35
CA ARG A 43 -9.78 1.25 15.92
C ARG A 43 -10.81 1.88 14.99
N TRP A 44 -12.09 1.69 15.30
CA TRP A 44 -13.14 2.47 14.67
C TRP A 44 -12.92 3.94 15.02
N PRO A 45 -12.87 4.86 14.04
CA PRO A 45 -12.84 6.28 14.37
C PRO A 45 -14.11 6.59 15.15
N HIS A 46 -13.98 6.88 16.44
CA HIS A 46 -15.10 7.42 17.21
C HIS A 46 -15.55 8.67 16.48
N ALA A 47 -16.76 8.64 15.93
CA ALA A 47 -17.39 9.84 15.41
C ALA A 47 -17.38 10.86 16.55
N ARG A 48 -16.60 11.93 16.37
CA ARG A 48 -16.65 13.10 17.23
C ARG A 48 -18.07 13.64 17.07
N TYR A 49 -18.92 13.37 18.04
CA TYR A 49 -20.21 14.04 18.12
C TYR A 49 -19.89 15.50 18.47
N ASP A 50 -19.85 16.35 17.45
CA ASP A 50 -19.80 17.79 17.63
C ASP A 50 -21.17 18.25 18.14
N ASP A 51 -21.18 18.77 19.37
CA ASP A 51 -22.33 19.38 20.03
C ASP A 51 -22.67 20.75 19.40
N ALA A 52 -23.05 20.78 18.12
CA ALA A 52 -23.38 22.03 17.44
C ALA A 52 -24.64 21.94 16.58
N LYS A 53 -25.66 22.67 17.06
CA LYS A 53 -26.93 23.08 16.42
C LYS A 53 -27.92 21.97 16.07
N ALA A 54 -28.85 21.74 16.99
CA ALA A 54 -30.20 21.31 16.63
C ALA A 54 -30.97 22.56 16.18
N ASP A 55 -31.33 22.60 14.90
CA ASP A 55 -32.29 23.55 14.35
C ASP A 55 -33.69 23.23 14.89
N ASP A 56 -34.42 24.29 15.19
CA ASP A 56 -35.79 24.29 15.67
C ASP A 56 -36.74 23.72 14.61
N ASP A 57 -37.35 22.56 14.89
CA ASP A 57 -38.55 22.11 14.19
C ASP A 57 -39.61 21.72 15.24
N GLU A 58 -40.56 22.64 15.45
CA GLU A 58 -41.69 22.52 16.38
C GLU A 58 -42.66 21.44 15.89
N GLY A 59 -42.55 20.22 16.42
CA GLY A 59 -43.53 19.21 16.02
C GLY A 59 -43.51 17.82 16.64
N ASN A 60 -42.62 17.46 17.57
CA ASN A 60 -42.77 16.21 18.33
C ASN A 60 -41.83 16.19 19.55
N ARG A 61 -42.25 16.70 20.71
CA ARG A 61 -41.53 16.50 21.97
C ARG A 61 -41.72 15.07 22.46
N ALA A 62 -41.07 14.11 21.79
CA ALA A 62 -40.76 12.83 22.41
C ALA A 62 -39.71 13.09 23.50
N ALA A 63 -40.15 12.96 24.75
CA ALA A 63 -39.38 12.95 25.99
C ALA A 63 -37.85 13.01 25.83
N ASP A 64 -37.28 14.18 26.13
CA ASP A 64 -35.84 14.31 26.29
C ASP A 64 -35.38 13.35 27.41
N LEU A 65 -34.66 12.31 27.00
CA LEU A 65 -34.26 11.15 27.81
C LEU A 65 -32.87 11.32 28.43
N SER A 66 -32.26 12.49 28.29
CA SER A 66 -30.88 12.70 28.73
C SER A 66 -30.77 13.16 30.18
N LEU A 67 -30.79 12.20 31.09
CA LEU A 67 -30.18 12.39 32.40
C LEU A 67 -28.64 12.33 32.23
N PRO A 68 -27.88 13.38 32.59
CA PRO A 68 -26.41 13.40 32.46
C PRO A 68 -25.74 12.21 33.15
N GLU A 69 -26.25 11.82 34.31
CA GLU A 69 -25.78 10.66 35.09
C GLU A 69 -25.93 9.33 34.33
N ALA A 70 -27.03 9.15 33.58
CA ALA A 70 -27.23 7.95 32.76
C ALA A 70 -26.29 7.93 31.55
N ARG A 71 -25.95 9.09 30.98
CA ARG A 71 -25.03 9.21 29.84
C ARG A 71 -23.60 8.83 30.23
N GLU A 72 -23.11 9.29 31.39
CA GLU A 72 -21.77 8.96 31.87
C GLU A 72 -21.63 7.46 32.16
N VAL A 73 -22.60 6.87 32.88
CA VAL A 73 -22.62 5.43 33.16
C VAL A 73 -22.68 4.59 31.88
N THR A 74 -23.39 5.07 30.86
CA THR A 74 -23.48 4.39 29.55
C THR A 74 -22.15 4.45 28.78
N ARG A 75 -21.41 5.57 28.85
CA ARG A 75 -20.11 5.70 28.18
C ARG A 75 -19.06 4.75 28.75
N ASP A 76 -18.97 4.64 30.07
CA ASP A 76 -17.99 3.75 30.69
C ASP A 76 -18.30 2.28 30.39
N ARG A 77 -19.57 1.87 30.49
CA ARG A 77 -19.97 0.49 30.15
C ARG A 77 -19.90 0.17 28.67
N ALA A 78 -20.00 1.16 27.78
CA ALA A 78 -19.77 0.95 26.35
C ALA A 78 -18.33 0.52 26.06
N ARG A 79 -17.34 1.08 26.78
CA ARG A 79 -15.92 0.67 26.66
C ARG A 79 -15.68 -0.74 27.19
N ASP A 80 -16.31 -1.08 28.31
CA ASP A 80 -16.25 -2.43 28.87
C ASP A 80 -16.88 -3.47 27.90
N LEU A 81 -17.98 -3.11 27.25
CA LEU A 81 -18.62 -3.96 26.24
C LEU A 81 -17.75 -4.10 24.99
N GLU A 82 -17.15 -3.00 24.51
CA GLU A 82 -16.24 -3.01 23.37
C GLU A 82 -15.02 -3.89 23.63
N THR A 83 -14.41 -3.80 24.82
CA THR A 83 -13.27 -4.64 25.20
C THR A 83 -13.66 -6.10 25.26
N LEU A 84 -14.79 -6.44 25.89
CA LEU A 84 -15.32 -7.80 25.98
C LEU A 84 -15.58 -8.39 24.58
N LEU A 85 -16.26 -7.64 23.70
CA LEU A 85 -16.52 -8.05 22.32
C LEU A 85 -15.22 -8.24 21.53
N SER A 86 -14.28 -7.29 21.63
CA SER A 86 -13.01 -7.35 20.88
C SER A 86 -12.13 -8.52 21.32
N HIS A 87 -12.15 -8.88 22.60
CA HIS A 87 -11.41 -10.01 23.15
C HIS A 87 -12.01 -11.33 22.68
N ALA A 88 -13.34 -11.47 22.78
CA ALA A 88 -14.04 -12.67 22.31
C ALA A 88 -13.88 -12.88 20.80
N PHE A 89 -13.99 -11.80 20.02
CA PHE A 89 -13.81 -11.86 18.57
C PHE A 89 -12.39 -12.26 18.18
N ARG A 90 -11.37 -11.66 18.78
CA ARG A 90 -9.95 -12.03 18.50
C ARG A 90 -9.64 -13.46 18.85
N ARG A 91 -10.22 -13.99 19.93
CA ARG A 91 -10.01 -15.37 20.36
C ARG A 91 -10.53 -16.40 19.35
N HIS A 92 -11.64 -16.09 18.70
CA HIS A 92 -12.32 -17.00 17.77
C HIS A 92 -12.10 -16.66 16.29
N TRP A 93 -11.41 -15.56 15.98
CA TRP A 93 -11.10 -15.19 14.60
C TRP A 93 -10.11 -16.20 14.00
N PRO A 94 -10.43 -16.84 12.87
CA PRO A 94 -9.53 -17.82 12.26
C PRO A 94 -8.23 -17.13 11.87
N ALA A 95 -7.09 -17.74 12.22
CA ALA A 95 -5.79 -17.29 11.77
C ALA A 95 -5.82 -17.16 10.24
N SER A 96 -5.26 -16.08 9.72
CA SER A 96 -5.07 -15.99 8.28
C SER A 96 -4.10 -17.10 7.92
N GLU A 97 -4.57 -18.13 7.22
CA GLU A 97 -3.67 -18.95 6.42
C GLU A 97 -2.88 -17.95 5.58
N ALA A 98 -1.57 -17.94 5.73
CA ALA A 98 -0.72 -17.27 4.78
C ALA A 98 -1.07 -17.95 3.46
N ASP A 99 -1.71 -17.23 2.55
CA ASP A 99 -1.74 -17.66 1.17
C ASP A 99 -0.26 -17.92 0.84
N ASP A 100 0.09 -19.18 0.62
CA ASP A 100 1.41 -19.60 0.16
C ASP A 100 1.53 -18.97 -1.24
N GLU A 101 1.86 -17.68 -1.28
CA GLU A 101 2.35 -17.02 -2.47
C GLU A 101 3.59 -17.81 -2.82
N THR A 102 3.39 -18.76 -3.72
CA THR A 102 4.46 -19.55 -4.30
C THR A 102 5.40 -18.50 -4.89
N ASP A 103 6.53 -18.26 -4.21
CA ASP A 103 7.60 -17.38 -4.64
C ASP A 103 8.09 -17.90 -6.00
N ALA A 104 7.35 -17.54 -7.04
CA ALA A 104 7.64 -17.93 -8.40
C ALA A 104 8.94 -17.21 -8.73
N GLU A 105 10.05 -17.95 -8.71
CA GLU A 105 11.34 -17.40 -9.10
C GLU A 105 11.16 -16.68 -10.44
N PRO A 106 11.60 -15.42 -10.56
CA PRO A 106 11.41 -14.65 -11.78
C PRO A 106 11.97 -15.44 -12.96
N PRO A 107 11.23 -15.52 -14.09
CA PRO A 107 11.62 -16.36 -15.22
C PRO A 107 13.02 -15.96 -15.68
N ARG A 108 13.99 -16.87 -15.50
CA ARG A 108 15.37 -16.67 -15.95
C ARG A 108 15.37 -16.70 -17.47
N ARG A 109 15.51 -15.54 -18.11
CA ARG A 109 15.63 -15.46 -19.57
C ARG A 109 16.96 -16.09 -20.01
N THR A 110 16.96 -17.38 -20.34
CA THR A 110 18.10 -18.08 -20.95
C THR A 110 18.22 -17.73 -22.44
N GLY A 111 18.54 -16.47 -22.76
CA GLY A 111 18.82 -16.05 -24.14
C GLY A 111 20.22 -16.47 -24.61
N LEU A 112 20.43 -16.54 -25.94
CA LEU A 112 21.75 -16.77 -26.56
C LEU A 112 22.83 -15.78 -26.04
N HIS A 113 22.44 -14.53 -25.76
CA HIS A 113 23.31 -13.50 -25.18
C HIS A 113 23.87 -13.87 -23.79
N ALA A 114 23.07 -14.52 -22.94
CA ALA A 114 23.51 -14.96 -21.61
C ALA A 114 24.55 -16.09 -21.71
N LYS A 115 24.40 -16.99 -22.70
CA LYS A 115 25.37 -18.07 -22.96
C LYS A 115 26.70 -17.59 -23.54
N ALA A 116 26.69 -16.49 -24.32
CA ALA A 116 27.89 -15.92 -24.93
C ALA A 116 28.73 -15.05 -23.96
N LEU A 117 28.11 -14.52 -22.91
CA LEU A 117 28.74 -13.64 -21.93
C LEU A 117 30.04 -14.20 -21.27
N PRO A 118 30.13 -15.47 -20.82
CA PRO A 118 31.36 -16.00 -20.23
C PRO A 118 32.54 -16.01 -21.23
N LEU A 119 32.28 -16.30 -22.51
CA LEU A 119 33.30 -16.25 -23.56
C LEU A 119 33.75 -14.81 -23.83
N LEU A 120 32.79 -13.89 -23.93
CA LEU A 120 33.03 -12.47 -24.14
C LEU A 120 33.84 -11.82 -23.00
N ARG A 121 33.70 -12.31 -21.77
CA ARG A 121 34.46 -11.83 -20.61
C ARG A 121 35.97 -12.06 -20.75
N ALA A 122 36.40 -13.04 -21.55
CA ALA A 122 37.81 -13.30 -21.82
C ALA A 122 38.44 -12.32 -22.83
N VAL A 123 37.63 -11.62 -23.65
CA VAL A 123 38.08 -10.72 -24.72
C VAL A 123 39.07 -9.64 -24.25
N PRO A 124 38.80 -8.83 -23.20
CA PRO A 124 39.75 -7.79 -22.79
C PRO A 124 41.09 -8.37 -22.32
N TRP A 125 41.08 -9.54 -21.67
CA TRP A 125 42.30 -10.22 -21.24
C TRP A 125 43.07 -10.77 -22.44
N ALA A 126 42.37 -11.36 -23.41
CA ALA A 126 42.97 -11.82 -24.65
C ALA A 126 43.60 -10.67 -25.43
N LEU A 127 42.91 -9.52 -25.56
CA LEU A 127 43.43 -8.33 -26.23
C LEU A 127 44.63 -7.72 -25.49
N ALA A 128 44.61 -7.67 -24.16
CA ALA A 128 45.74 -7.20 -23.37
C ALA A 128 46.96 -8.14 -23.48
N ALA A 129 46.73 -9.46 -23.45
CA ALA A 129 47.78 -10.44 -23.69
C ALA A 129 48.36 -10.31 -25.10
N LEU A 130 47.49 -10.14 -26.11
CA LEU A 130 47.88 -9.90 -27.51
C LEU A 130 48.71 -8.62 -27.66
N PHE A 131 48.32 -7.56 -26.95
CA PHE A 131 49.05 -6.30 -26.91
C PHE A 131 50.45 -6.48 -26.32
N LEU A 132 50.57 -7.15 -25.17
CA LEU A 132 51.87 -7.43 -24.56
C LEU A 132 52.73 -8.33 -25.44
N PHE A 133 52.14 -9.37 -26.03
CA PHE A 133 52.84 -10.27 -26.95
C PHE A 133 53.32 -9.54 -28.23
N SER A 134 52.60 -8.50 -28.67
CA SER A 134 53.01 -7.71 -29.85
C SER A 134 54.36 -7.01 -29.69
N PHE A 135 54.84 -6.79 -28.46
CA PHE A 135 56.19 -6.27 -28.23
C PHE A 135 57.28 -7.32 -28.43
N ALA A 136 56.97 -8.59 -28.15
CA ALA A 136 57.89 -9.70 -28.35
C ALA A 136 57.90 -10.18 -29.81
N TRP A 137 56.74 -10.14 -30.48
CA TRP A 137 56.59 -10.66 -31.84
C TRP A 137 55.58 -9.82 -32.64
N ASN A 138 56.07 -9.05 -33.62
CA ASN A 138 55.26 -8.16 -34.45
C ASN A 138 55.31 -8.49 -35.95
N PHE A 139 55.55 -9.76 -36.32
CA PHE A 139 55.64 -10.18 -37.73
C PHE A 139 56.65 -9.36 -38.56
N SER A 140 57.79 -9.00 -37.95
CA SER A 140 58.83 -8.23 -38.64
C SER A 140 59.33 -8.98 -39.89
N GLY A 141 59.30 -8.31 -41.04
CA GLY A 141 59.70 -8.88 -42.33
C GLY A 141 58.68 -9.79 -43.03
N TRP A 142 57.49 -10.01 -42.44
CA TRP A 142 56.42 -10.77 -43.10
C TRP A 142 55.58 -9.88 -44.02
N THR A 143 55.36 -10.35 -45.25
CA THR A 143 54.48 -9.69 -46.22
C THR A 143 53.30 -10.59 -46.53
N LEU A 144 52.10 -10.08 -46.29
CA LEU A 144 50.86 -10.78 -46.60
C LEU A 144 50.48 -10.43 -48.05
N ARG A 145 50.51 -11.42 -48.95
CA ARG A 145 50.07 -11.24 -50.33
C ARG A 145 48.55 -11.37 -50.39
N LEU A 146 47.85 -10.24 -50.37
CA LEU A 146 46.39 -10.14 -50.50
C LEU A 146 46.05 -9.37 -51.78
N PHE A 147 45.17 -9.93 -52.60
CA PHE A 147 44.73 -9.32 -53.87
C PHE A 147 45.89 -8.91 -54.80
N GLY A 148 46.95 -9.73 -54.88
CA GLY A 148 48.12 -9.44 -55.72
C GLY A 148 49.02 -8.31 -55.22
N ARG A 149 48.73 -7.69 -54.07
CA ARG A 149 49.54 -6.63 -53.44
C ARG A 149 50.16 -7.15 -52.14
N ALA A 150 51.43 -6.81 -51.90
CA ALA A 150 52.12 -7.16 -50.66
C ALA A 150 51.78 -6.13 -49.58
N TRP A 151 51.09 -6.56 -48.52
CA TRP A 151 50.79 -5.76 -47.35
C TRP A 151 51.80 -6.10 -46.24
N PRO A 152 52.52 -5.12 -45.67
CA PRO A 152 53.41 -5.40 -44.55
C PRO A 152 52.57 -5.84 -43.34
N ALA A 153 52.86 -7.04 -42.81
CA ALA A 153 52.19 -7.55 -41.61
C ALA A 153 52.69 -6.88 -40.32
N GLU A 154 53.73 -6.06 -40.44
CA GLU A 154 54.31 -5.32 -39.34
C GLU A 154 53.28 -4.41 -38.68
N GLY A 155 53.14 -4.53 -37.37
CA GLY A 155 52.24 -3.70 -36.58
C GLY A 155 50.79 -4.19 -36.53
N LEU A 156 50.40 -5.20 -37.32
CA LEU A 156 49.02 -5.71 -37.34
C LEU A 156 48.54 -6.07 -35.93
N LEU A 157 49.34 -6.86 -35.21
CA LEU A 157 48.99 -7.37 -33.90
C LEU A 157 48.80 -6.25 -32.87
N ARG A 158 49.69 -5.25 -32.94
CA ARG A 158 49.65 -4.07 -32.08
C ARG A 158 48.46 -3.16 -32.40
N ILE A 159 48.19 -2.90 -33.68
CA ILE A 159 47.07 -2.04 -34.11
C ILE A 159 45.74 -2.69 -33.71
N VAL A 160 45.56 -3.98 -34.01
CA VAL A 160 44.33 -4.71 -33.66
C VAL A 160 44.10 -4.78 -32.15
N SER A 161 45.14 -5.08 -31.38
CA SER A 161 45.04 -5.16 -29.91
C SER A 161 44.79 -3.80 -29.27
N VAL A 162 45.47 -2.73 -29.69
CA VAL A 162 45.26 -1.37 -29.19
C VAL A 162 43.86 -0.87 -29.54
N SER A 163 43.42 -1.00 -30.80
CA SER A 163 42.09 -0.59 -31.21
C SER A 163 41.00 -1.37 -30.47
N GLY A 164 41.19 -2.67 -30.25
CA GLY A 164 40.29 -3.48 -29.42
C GLY A 164 40.25 -3.04 -27.96
N LEU A 165 41.41 -2.76 -27.35
CA LEU A 165 41.48 -2.30 -25.96
C LEU A 165 40.84 -0.92 -25.78
N ILE A 166 41.04 -0.01 -26.74
CA ILE A 166 40.36 1.30 -26.77
C ILE A 166 38.85 1.10 -26.89
N GLY A 167 38.38 0.25 -27.83
CA GLY A 167 36.96 -0.05 -27.99
C GLY A 167 36.30 -0.60 -26.71
N PHE A 168 37.00 -1.49 -26.01
CA PHE A 168 36.57 -1.98 -24.69
C PHE A 168 36.55 -0.86 -23.64
N ALA A 169 37.63 -0.08 -23.54
CA ALA A 169 37.78 0.96 -22.53
C ALA A 169 36.74 2.07 -22.68
N THR A 170 36.49 2.53 -23.92
CA THR A 170 35.48 3.54 -24.22
C THR A 170 34.08 3.07 -23.84
N ASN A 171 33.71 1.83 -24.19
CA ASN A 171 32.39 1.33 -23.84
C ASN A 171 32.26 1.03 -22.33
N TRP A 172 33.34 0.60 -21.67
CA TRP A 172 33.36 0.46 -20.22
C TRP A 172 33.16 1.81 -19.52
N LEU A 173 33.81 2.86 -20.01
CA LEU A 173 33.65 4.21 -19.51
C LEU A 173 32.23 4.71 -19.72
N ALA A 174 31.66 4.55 -20.91
CA ALA A 174 30.30 4.95 -21.23
C ALA A 174 29.26 4.28 -20.31
N VAL A 175 29.37 2.95 -20.12
CA VAL A 175 28.48 2.22 -19.20
C VAL A 175 28.67 2.69 -17.77
N THR A 176 29.90 3.00 -17.35
CA THR A 176 30.17 3.50 -16.00
C THR A 176 29.55 4.90 -15.79
N MET A 177 29.63 5.77 -16.79
CA MET A 177 29.04 7.12 -16.80
C MET A 177 27.50 7.12 -16.74
N LEU A 178 26.84 6.02 -17.09
CA LEU A 178 25.38 5.93 -16.91
C LEU A 178 24.98 5.90 -15.42
N PHE A 179 25.81 5.30 -14.56
CA PHE A 179 25.48 5.06 -13.15
C PHE A 179 26.30 5.87 -12.15
N GLN A 180 27.49 6.33 -12.54
CA GLN A 180 28.42 7.06 -11.70
C GLN A 180 28.88 8.34 -12.41
N PRO A 181 29.20 9.42 -11.67
CA PRO A 181 29.09 9.59 -10.22
C PRO A 181 27.63 9.83 -9.77
N ARG A 182 27.32 9.44 -8.53
CA ARG A 182 25.96 9.54 -7.98
C ARG A 182 25.54 10.97 -7.70
N GLN A 183 26.46 11.75 -7.16
CA GLN A 183 26.28 13.18 -6.91
C GLN A 183 26.98 13.98 -7.99
N GLU A 184 26.47 15.18 -8.25
CA GLU A 184 27.08 16.13 -9.17
C GLU A 184 28.52 16.44 -8.75
N ARG A 185 29.46 16.21 -9.67
CA ARG A 185 30.87 16.58 -9.51
C ARG A 185 31.22 17.71 -10.48
N PRO A 186 32.10 18.64 -10.08
CA PRO A 186 32.40 19.84 -10.88
C PRO A 186 33.05 19.55 -12.24
N LEU A 187 33.74 18.41 -12.39
CA LEU A 187 34.44 18.05 -13.64
C LEU A 187 33.74 16.98 -14.47
N PHE A 188 33.08 16.02 -13.81
CA PHE A 188 32.52 14.84 -14.47
C PHE A 188 30.98 14.86 -14.54
N GLY A 189 30.35 15.93 -14.04
CA GLY A 189 28.90 16.02 -13.91
C GLY A 189 28.35 14.94 -12.98
N GLN A 190 27.11 14.52 -13.25
CA GLN A 190 26.43 13.40 -12.61
C GLN A 190 26.18 12.30 -13.65
N GLY A 191 26.08 11.05 -13.20
CA GLY A 191 25.70 9.95 -14.09
C GLY A 191 24.30 10.15 -14.66
N LEU A 192 24.06 9.67 -15.89
CA LEU A 192 22.82 9.95 -16.62
C LEU A 192 21.55 9.45 -15.90
N ILE A 193 21.59 8.27 -15.27
CA ILE A 193 20.44 7.69 -14.58
C ILE A 193 20.13 8.43 -13.26
N PRO A 194 21.11 8.67 -12.36
CA PRO A 194 20.89 9.50 -11.18
C PRO A 194 20.35 10.90 -11.52
N ALA A 195 20.89 11.54 -12.57
CA ALA A 195 20.47 12.88 -13.01
C ALA A 195 19.00 12.96 -13.48
N GLN A 196 18.43 11.84 -13.95
CA GLN A 196 17.04 11.78 -14.41
C GLN A 196 16.09 11.15 -13.37
N LYS A 197 16.54 10.93 -12.14
CA LYS A 197 15.79 10.23 -11.09
C LYS A 197 14.37 10.75 -10.93
N GLU A 198 14.20 12.06 -10.74
CA GLU A 198 12.88 12.67 -10.48
C GLU A 198 11.92 12.43 -11.64
N ARG A 199 12.40 12.60 -12.87
CA ARG A 199 11.62 12.33 -14.08
C ARG A 199 11.21 10.87 -14.19
N VAL A 200 12.13 9.95 -13.90
CA VAL A 200 11.85 8.50 -13.92
C VAL A 200 10.81 8.14 -12.85
N VAL A 201 10.95 8.69 -11.64
CA VAL A 201 10.00 8.50 -10.53
C VAL A 201 8.62 9.00 -10.89
N TRP A 202 8.52 10.21 -11.47
CA TRP A 202 7.25 10.76 -11.93
C TRP A 202 6.57 9.84 -12.94
N ARG A 203 7.27 9.51 -14.02
CA ARG A 203 6.73 8.69 -15.12
C ARG A 203 6.33 7.29 -14.67
N LEU A 204 7.10 6.71 -13.75
CA LEU A 204 6.79 5.41 -13.19
C LEU A 204 5.57 5.47 -12.28
N SER A 205 5.43 6.52 -11.47
CA SER A 205 4.28 6.69 -10.58
C SER A 205 2.99 6.92 -11.37
N GLU A 206 3.06 7.75 -12.41
CA GLU A 206 1.98 7.99 -13.37
C GLU A 206 1.53 6.67 -14.02
N ALA A 207 2.45 5.93 -14.63
CA ALA A 207 2.13 4.63 -15.25
C ALA A 207 1.59 3.59 -14.26
N ILE A 208 2.11 3.53 -13.02
CA ILE A 208 1.60 2.58 -12.02
C ILE A 208 0.18 2.96 -11.59
N SER A 209 -0.09 4.25 -11.39
CA SER A 209 -1.39 4.72 -10.93
C SER A 209 -2.46 4.63 -12.01
N GLU A 210 -2.11 4.94 -13.26
CA GLU A 210 -3.05 4.90 -14.38
C GLU A 210 -3.31 3.47 -14.86
N ASP A 211 -2.25 2.67 -15.06
CA ASP A 211 -2.37 1.38 -15.77
C ASP A 211 -2.39 0.16 -14.85
N LEU A 212 -1.74 0.19 -13.68
CA LEU A 212 -1.57 -0.99 -12.82
C LEU A 212 -2.48 -1.02 -11.60
N ILE A 213 -2.54 0.08 -10.85
CA ILE A 213 -3.23 0.18 -9.57
C ILE A 213 -4.20 1.37 -9.63
N ASN A 214 -5.19 1.26 -10.51
CA ASN A 214 -6.30 2.19 -10.53
C ASN A 214 -7.51 1.61 -9.77
N GLU A 215 -8.45 2.49 -9.47
CA GLU A 215 -9.69 2.17 -8.78
C GLU A 215 -10.44 1.01 -9.44
N ASP A 216 -10.56 1.01 -10.76
CA ASP A 216 -11.30 0.01 -11.52
C ASP A 216 -10.69 -1.39 -11.41
N VAL A 217 -9.36 -1.50 -11.51
CA VAL A 217 -8.62 -2.76 -11.36
C VAL A 217 -8.81 -3.32 -9.95
N VAL A 218 -8.76 -2.46 -8.93
CA VAL A 218 -8.97 -2.88 -7.52
C VAL A 218 -10.42 -3.33 -7.31
N LYS A 219 -11.41 -2.55 -7.77
CA LYS A 219 -12.83 -2.91 -7.69
C LYS A 219 -13.11 -4.25 -8.38
N GLU A 220 -12.55 -4.44 -9.57
CA GLU A 220 -12.70 -5.69 -10.32
C GLU A 220 -12.04 -6.87 -9.60
N LYS A 221 -10.84 -6.69 -9.05
CA LYS A 221 -10.16 -7.73 -8.26
C LYS A 221 -10.97 -8.10 -7.01
N ILE A 222 -11.57 -7.13 -6.31
CA ILE A 222 -12.43 -7.37 -5.14
C ILE A 222 -13.66 -8.19 -5.53
N ARG A 223 -14.33 -7.83 -6.64
CA ARG A 223 -15.47 -8.59 -7.15
C ARG A 223 -15.08 -10.02 -7.55
N ARG A 224 -14.01 -10.17 -8.33
CA ARG A 224 -13.58 -11.46 -8.90
C ARG A 224 -12.96 -12.40 -7.87
N SER A 225 -12.25 -11.87 -6.87
CA SER A 225 -11.64 -12.69 -5.80
C SER A 225 -12.67 -13.26 -4.83
N GLY A 226 -13.89 -12.69 -4.79
CA GLY A 226 -14.90 -13.05 -3.80
C GLY A 226 -14.43 -12.81 -2.37
N ILE A 227 -13.51 -11.85 -2.15
CA ILE A 227 -12.91 -11.61 -0.84
C ILE A 227 -13.98 -11.22 0.19
N VAL A 228 -14.96 -10.41 -0.20
CA VAL A 228 -16.08 -10.00 0.68
C VAL A 228 -16.86 -11.22 1.16
N ARG A 229 -17.17 -12.15 0.27
CA ARG A 229 -17.84 -13.40 0.58
C ARG A 229 -17.02 -14.25 1.57
N ARG A 230 -15.72 -14.41 1.32
CA ARG A 230 -14.80 -15.19 2.18
C ARG A 230 -14.72 -14.60 3.60
N TYR A 231 -14.62 -13.28 3.72
CA TYR A 231 -14.59 -12.59 5.02
C TYR A 231 -15.94 -12.62 5.72
N ARG A 232 -17.05 -12.56 4.99
CA ARG A 232 -18.40 -12.73 5.54
C ARG A 232 -18.56 -14.12 6.16
N GLU A 233 -18.17 -15.17 5.42
CA GLU A 233 -18.23 -16.55 5.92
C GLU A 233 -17.43 -16.70 7.22
N LYS A 234 -16.19 -16.19 7.26
CA LYS A 234 -15.36 -16.15 8.48
C LYS A 234 -16.00 -15.34 9.62
N ALA A 235 -16.63 -14.20 9.32
CA ALA A 235 -17.29 -13.37 10.33
C ALA A 235 -18.52 -14.06 10.93
N VAL A 236 -19.33 -14.72 10.10
CA VAL A 236 -20.49 -15.51 10.56
C VAL A 236 -20.03 -16.67 11.44
N GLU A 237 -19.00 -17.41 11.02
CA GLU A 237 -18.40 -18.48 11.82
C GLU A 237 -17.89 -17.98 13.17
N THR A 238 -17.16 -16.86 13.18
CA THR A 238 -16.66 -16.23 14.41
C THR A 238 -17.81 -15.81 15.32
N MET A 239 -18.88 -15.21 14.77
CA MET A 239 -20.06 -14.83 15.56
C MET A 239 -20.78 -16.04 16.16
N HIS A 240 -20.86 -17.16 15.44
CA HIS A 240 -21.36 -18.42 15.99
C HIS A 240 -20.50 -18.92 17.16
N ALA A 241 -19.18 -18.84 17.04
CA ALA A 241 -18.25 -19.24 18.09
C ALA A 241 -18.35 -18.35 19.34
N VAL A 242 -18.34 -17.03 19.15
CA VAL A 242 -18.49 -16.04 20.23
C VAL A 242 -19.84 -16.18 20.93
N ALA A 243 -20.93 -16.34 20.17
CA ALA A 243 -22.26 -16.48 20.76
C ALA A 243 -22.40 -17.74 21.63
N ARG A 244 -21.64 -18.81 21.36
CA ARG A 244 -21.64 -20.07 22.13
C ARG A 244 -20.60 -20.12 23.25
N ASP A 245 -19.71 -19.13 23.32
CA ASP A 245 -18.67 -19.08 24.35
C ASP A 245 -19.28 -18.78 25.72
N GLU A 246 -19.20 -19.75 26.64
CA GLU A 246 -19.74 -19.64 28.00
C GLU A 246 -19.08 -18.49 28.79
N ALA A 247 -17.79 -18.24 28.58
CA ALA A 247 -17.09 -17.15 29.24
C ALA A 247 -17.65 -15.80 28.79
N PHE A 248 -17.83 -15.63 27.47
CA PHE A 248 -18.43 -14.43 26.90
C PHE A 248 -19.86 -14.20 27.44
N ARG A 249 -20.70 -15.25 27.47
CA ARG A 249 -22.08 -15.16 27.98
C ARG A 249 -22.11 -14.70 29.44
N ARG A 250 -21.26 -15.28 30.28
CA ARG A 250 -21.18 -14.94 31.71
C ARG A 250 -20.75 -13.49 31.90
N ASP A 251 -19.66 -13.10 31.25
CA ASP A 251 -19.08 -11.76 31.40
C ASP A 251 -20.05 -10.69 30.85
N LEU A 252 -20.78 -10.99 29.77
CA LEU A 252 -21.81 -10.10 29.22
C LEU A 252 -23.00 -9.92 30.18
N LYS A 253 -23.44 -10.99 30.85
CA LYS A 253 -24.50 -10.92 31.85
C LYS A 253 -24.07 -10.09 33.06
N GLU A 254 -22.86 -10.32 33.58
CA GLU A 254 -22.32 -9.55 34.71
C GLU A 254 -22.26 -8.06 34.37
N LEU A 255 -21.83 -7.73 33.15
CA LEU A 255 -21.80 -6.36 32.65
C LEU A 255 -23.20 -5.75 32.53
N ALA A 256 -24.15 -6.50 31.94
CA ALA A 256 -25.53 -6.07 31.77
C ALA A 256 -26.25 -5.89 33.12
N GLU A 257 -26.03 -6.79 34.07
CA GLU A 257 -26.56 -6.71 35.44
C GLU A 257 -26.01 -5.49 36.16
N GLY A 258 -24.68 -5.31 36.15
CA GLY A 258 -24.03 -4.18 36.79
C GLY A 258 -24.48 -2.84 36.20
N TYR A 259 -24.72 -2.78 34.88
CA TYR A 259 -25.29 -1.59 34.24
C TYR A 259 -26.74 -1.35 34.66
N ALA A 260 -27.61 -2.35 34.50
CA ALA A 260 -29.03 -2.23 34.81
C ALA A 260 -29.28 -1.90 36.28
N GLN A 261 -28.58 -2.56 37.22
CA GLN A 261 -28.70 -2.22 38.64
C GLN A 261 -28.26 -0.80 38.94
N ARG A 262 -27.15 -0.33 38.35
CA ARG A 262 -26.64 1.03 38.58
C ARG A 262 -27.61 2.08 38.03
N VAL A 263 -28.11 1.89 36.81
CA VAL A 263 -29.04 2.82 36.16
C VAL A 263 -30.40 2.82 36.85
N LEU A 264 -30.97 1.64 37.18
CA LEU A 264 -32.28 1.55 37.83
C LEU A 264 -32.27 1.95 39.31
N ARG A 265 -31.10 2.00 39.95
CA ARG A 265 -30.94 2.53 41.32
C ARG A 265 -30.70 4.05 41.36
N ALA A 266 -30.39 4.69 40.24
CA ALA A 266 -30.18 6.13 40.21
C ALA A 266 -31.50 6.87 40.53
N PRO A 267 -31.53 7.78 41.54
CA PRO A 267 -32.75 8.46 41.95
C PRO A 267 -33.45 9.18 40.80
N ALA A 268 -32.68 9.87 39.96
CA ALA A 268 -33.20 10.59 38.81
C ALA A 268 -33.90 9.68 37.79
N VAL A 269 -33.38 8.45 37.59
CA VAL A 269 -33.98 7.46 36.69
C VAL A 269 -35.26 6.90 37.30
N GLN A 270 -35.28 6.62 38.60
CA GLN A 270 -36.47 6.13 39.30
C GLN A 270 -37.61 7.14 39.24
N GLU A 271 -37.33 8.41 39.55
CA GLU A 271 -38.31 9.50 39.46
C GLU A 271 -38.83 9.64 38.02
N ARG A 272 -37.95 9.56 37.03
CA ARG A 272 -38.36 9.63 35.62
C ARG A 272 -39.23 8.45 35.20
N ILE A 273 -38.90 7.23 35.62
CA ILE A 273 -39.72 6.03 35.37
C ILE A 273 -41.09 6.19 36.02
N ALA A 274 -41.14 6.62 37.29
CA ALA A 274 -42.39 6.85 38.01
C ALA A 274 -43.28 7.88 37.29
N GLN A 275 -42.69 9.01 36.92
CA GLN A 275 -43.36 10.08 36.19
C GLN A 275 -43.89 9.61 34.83
N LEU A 276 -43.09 8.85 34.08
CA LEU A 276 -43.46 8.36 32.75
C LEU A 276 -44.56 7.29 32.81
N ILE A 277 -44.58 6.47 33.86
CA ILE A 277 -45.68 5.53 34.14
C ILE A 277 -46.97 6.31 34.39
N ILE A 278 -46.93 7.36 35.22
CA ILE A 278 -48.09 8.21 35.51
C ILE A 278 -48.60 8.89 34.23
N GLU A 279 -47.72 9.56 33.49
CA GLU A 279 -48.06 10.24 32.23
C GLU A 279 -48.68 9.30 31.19
N ARG A 280 -48.10 8.11 30.98
CA ARG A 280 -48.64 7.13 30.04
C ARG A 280 -50.00 6.57 30.47
N LEU A 281 -50.19 6.41 31.77
CA LEU A 281 -51.44 5.90 32.33
C LEU A 281 -52.56 6.92 32.22
N GLU A 282 -52.28 8.20 32.48
CA GLU A 282 -53.20 9.32 32.26
C GLU A 282 -53.57 9.47 30.79
N ALA A 283 -52.57 9.40 29.89
CA ALA A 283 -52.77 9.51 28.45
C ALA A 283 -53.59 8.35 27.85
N HIS A 284 -53.53 7.15 28.43
CA HIS A 284 -54.37 6.01 28.06
C HIS A 284 -55.75 6.05 28.72
N ALA A 285 -55.87 6.61 29.93
CA ALA A 285 -57.14 6.77 30.61
C ALA A 285 -58.04 7.81 29.95
N ALA A 286 -57.46 8.85 29.36
CA ALA A 286 -58.18 9.83 28.54
C ALA A 286 -58.78 9.25 27.24
N ARG A 287 -58.30 8.08 26.77
CA ARG A 287 -58.67 7.49 25.47
C ARG A 287 -59.78 6.42 25.52
N GLY A 288 -60.31 6.11 26.70
CA GLY A 288 -61.55 5.33 26.88
C GLY A 288 -61.47 3.85 26.44
N GLY A 289 -61.35 2.93 27.40
CA GLY A 289 -61.53 1.49 27.15
C GLY A 289 -61.15 0.61 28.33
N LEU A 290 -59.98 0.85 28.94
CA LEU A 290 -59.48 0.14 30.14
C LEU A 290 -58.97 1.09 31.24
N GLY A 291 -58.56 2.30 30.90
CA GLY A 291 -58.05 3.27 31.86
C GLY A 291 -59.12 3.89 32.78
N GLY A 292 -60.42 3.73 32.49
CA GLY A 292 -61.49 4.24 33.34
C GLY A 292 -61.58 3.55 34.72
N LEU A 293 -61.23 2.26 34.81
CA LEU A 293 -61.12 1.52 36.07
C LEU A 293 -59.93 2.00 36.90
N VAL A 294 -58.78 2.21 36.24
CA VAL A 294 -57.56 2.71 36.88
C VAL A 294 -57.73 4.17 37.34
N LEU A 295 -58.41 4.98 36.53
CA LEU A 295 -58.78 6.35 36.88
C LEU A 295 -59.81 6.39 38.03
N GLY A 296 -60.72 5.42 38.09
CA GLY A 296 -61.65 5.23 39.20
C GLY A 296 -60.93 4.89 40.52
N THR A 297 -59.89 4.03 40.45
CA THR A 297 -59.01 3.77 41.59
C THR A 297 -58.13 4.98 41.94
N TYR A 298 -57.72 5.79 40.96
CA TYR A 298 -56.96 7.03 41.18
C TYR A 298 -57.78 8.17 41.82
N ARG A 299 -59.11 8.17 41.61
CA ARG A 299 -60.02 9.13 42.27
C ARG A 299 -60.42 8.72 43.68
N THR A 300 -60.38 7.42 43.98
CA THR A 300 -60.79 6.84 45.28
C THR A 300 -59.60 6.66 46.23
N LEU A 301 -58.42 6.39 45.70
CA LEU A 301 -57.13 6.46 46.40
C LEU A 301 -56.53 7.83 46.07
N GLY A 302 -56.28 8.69 47.05
CA GLY A 302 -55.74 10.04 46.78
C GLY A 302 -54.47 9.99 45.92
N GLU A 303 -54.24 11.02 45.10
CA GLU A 303 -53.08 11.14 44.20
C GLU A 303 -51.74 10.82 44.89
N GLN A 304 -51.60 11.17 46.17
CA GLN A 304 -50.42 10.89 46.98
C GLN A 304 -50.22 9.40 47.30
N ASP A 305 -51.29 8.63 47.48
CA ASP A 305 -51.20 7.18 47.75
C ASP A 305 -50.85 6.40 46.48
N PHE A 306 -51.33 6.86 45.33
CA PHE A 306 -50.99 6.28 44.05
C PHE A 306 -49.51 6.49 43.69
N ARG A 307 -49.01 7.74 43.82
CA ARG A 307 -47.59 8.05 43.63
C ARG A 307 -46.69 7.22 44.53
N ARG A 308 -47.03 7.13 45.83
CA ARG A 308 -46.28 6.29 46.80
C ARG A 308 -46.21 4.81 46.39
N ARG A 309 -47.28 4.26 45.81
CA ARG A 309 -47.28 2.88 45.30
C ARG A 309 -46.41 2.71 44.06
N ILE A 310 -46.47 3.65 43.11
CA ILE A 310 -45.58 3.62 41.94
C ILE A 310 -44.13 3.72 42.39
N ASP A 311 -43.78 4.66 43.27
CA ASP A 311 -42.42 4.79 43.80
C ASP A 311 -41.95 3.49 44.48
N ALA A 312 -42.83 2.83 45.25
CA ALA A 312 -42.51 1.54 45.87
C ALA A 312 -42.27 0.42 44.85
N ILE A 313 -43.00 0.40 43.74
CA ILE A 313 -42.80 -0.56 42.64
C ILE A 313 -41.49 -0.27 41.91
N VAL A 314 -41.24 0.99 41.57
CA VAL A 314 -40.02 1.42 40.86
C VAL A 314 -38.76 1.16 41.70
N ARG A 315 -38.83 1.30 43.03
CA ARG A 315 -37.72 0.95 43.93
C ARG A 315 -37.36 -0.53 43.92
N ARG A 316 -38.29 -1.42 43.57
CA ARG A 316 -38.07 -2.89 43.48
C ARG A 316 -37.67 -3.35 42.08
N LEU A 317 -37.80 -2.49 41.06
CA LEU A 317 -37.43 -2.80 39.68
C LEU A 317 -35.99 -3.34 39.50
N PRO A 318 -34.97 -2.85 40.23
CA PRO A 318 -33.61 -3.39 40.14
C PRO A 318 -33.52 -4.89 40.50
N GLU A 319 -34.40 -5.40 41.35
CA GLU A 319 -34.42 -6.82 41.78
C GLU A 319 -34.97 -7.74 40.68
N SER A 320 -35.77 -7.21 39.74
CA SER A 320 -36.29 -7.97 38.60
C SER A 320 -35.30 -8.11 37.43
N VAL A 321 -34.12 -7.49 37.51
CA VAL A 321 -33.09 -7.53 36.46
C VAL A 321 -32.48 -8.93 36.32
N GLU A 322 -32.07 -9.54 37.43
CA GLU A 322 -31.39 -10.83 37.44
C GLU A 322 -32.18 -11.95 36.73
N PRO A 323 -33.48 -12.18 37.03
CA PRO A 323 -34.28 -13.15 36.28
C PRO A 323 -34.54 -12.76 34.82
N ALA A 324 -34.61 -11.46 34.50
CA ALA A 324 -34.76 -11.02 33.11
C ALA A 324 -33.48 -11.26 32.28
N LEU A 325 -32.30 -11.19 32.89
CA LEU A 325 -31.03 -11.50 32.22
C LEU A 325 -30.87 -12.99 31.89
N ALA A 326 -31.65 -13.89 32.49
CA ALA A 326 -31.68 -15.29 32.08
C ALA A 326 -32.21 -15.45 30.64
N GLU A 327 -33.07 -14.54 30.17
CA GLU A 327 -33.55 -14.54 28.79
C GLU A 327 -32.47 -14.15 27.77
N LEU A 328 -31.35 -13.54 28.21
CA LEU A 328 -30.24 -13.19 27.31
C LEU A 328 -29.64 -14.42 26.65
N ASP A 329 -29.59 -15.58 27.32
CA ASP A 329 -29.05 -16.80 26.70
C ASP A 329 -29.89 -17.22 25.50
N LEU A 330 -31.22 -17.16 25.62
CA LEU A 330 -32.14 -17.49 24.53
C LEU A 330 -32.00 -16.52 23.35
N LEU A 331 -31.67 -15.25 23.63
CA LEU A 331 -31.39 -14.26 22.60
C LEU A 331 -30.04 -14.55 21.92
N LEU A 332 -29.00 -14.85 22.68
CA LEU A 332 -27.67 -15.20 22.17
C LEU A 332 -27.69 -16.49 21.35
N ASP A 333 -28.51 -17.47 21.71
CA ASP A 333 -28.71 -18.70 20.93
C ASP A 333 -29.36 -18.46 19.57
N ARG A 334 -30.27 -17.47 19.49
CA ARG A 334 -30.99 -17.12 18.26
C ARG A 334 -30.26 -16.10 17.38
N LEU A 335 -29.27 -15.41 17.95
CA LEU A 335 -28.54 -14.32 17.31
C LEU A 335 -27.84 -14.77 16.01
N PRO A 336 -27.11 -15.91 16.00
CA PRO A 336 -26.42 -16.36 14.79
C PRO A 336 -27.38 -16.70 13.65
N ALA A 337 -28.52 -17.36 13.94
CA ALA A 337 -29.53 -17.68 12.94
C ALA A 337 -30.20 -16.43 12.33
N HIS A 338 -30.32 -15.34 13.09
CA HIS A 338 -30.82 -14.06 12.57
C HIS A 338 -29.80 -13.32 11.72
N LEU A 339 -28.50 -13.45 12.06
CA LEU A 339 -27.40 -12.91 11.27
C LEU A 339 -27.28 -13.63 9.93
N GLU A 340 -27.38 -14.95 9.92
CA GLU A 340 -27.31 -15.77 8.71
C GLU A 340 -28.41 -15.39 7.71
N LYS A 341 -29.65 -15.21 8.19
CA LYS A 341 -30.78 -14.74 7.37
C LYS A 341 -30.62 -13.33 6.79
N ARG A 342 -29.73 -12.51 7.37
CA ARG A 342 -29.46 -11.13 6.91
C ARG A 342 -28.07 -11.00 6.28
N SER A 343 -27.36 -12.11 6.10
CA SER A 343 -25.97 -12.13 5.63
C SER A 343 -25.81 -11.53 4.23
N ASP A 344 -26.82 -11.67 3.36
CA ASP A 344 -26.82 -11.06 2.01
C ASP A 344 -26.82 -9.54 2.05
N ARG A 345 -27.63 -8.93 2.93
CA ARG A 345 -27.64 -7.46 3.11
C ARG A 345 -26.32 -6.97 3.71
N PHE A 346 -25.72 -7.76 4.59
CA PHE A 346 -24.41 -7.46 5.13
C PHE A 346 -23.35 -7.51 4.02
N GLU A 347 -23.40 -8.51 3.14
CA GLU A 347 -22.50 -8.61 1.99
C GLU A 347 -22.60 -7.38 1.07
N GLU A 348 -23.81 -6.95 0.71
CA GLU A 348 -24.01 -5.75 -0.11
C GLU A 348 -23.50 -4.49 0.59
N ALA A 349 -23.77 -4.36 1.88
CA ALA A 349 -23.32 -3.22 2.67
C ALA A 349 -21.79 -3.18 2.79
N THR A 350 -21.15 -4.32 3.09
CA THR A 350 -19.69 -4.44 3.15
C THR A 350 -19.07 -4.20 1.79
N THR A 351 -19.63 -4.75 0.71
CA THR A 351 -19.15 -4.50 -0.66
C THR A 351 -19.20 -3.02 -0.98
N ARG A 352 -20.34 -2.36 -0.72
CA ARG A 352 -20.49 -0.92 -0.96
C ARG A 352 -19.53 -0.08 -0.13
N LEU A 353 -19.31 -0.45 1.13
CA LEU A 353 -18.35 0.22 2.01
C LEU A 353 -16.92 0.10 1.48
N VAL A 354 -16.50 -1.11 1.09
CA VAL A 354 -15.16 -1.38 0.56
C VAL A 354 -14.96 -0.64 -0.76
N LEU A 355 -15.92 -0.69 -1.68
CA LEU A 355 -15.82 0.01 -2.97
C LEU A 355 -15.73 1.52 -2.78
N ARG A 356 -16.51 2.11 -1.86
CA ARG A 356 -16.44 3.53 -1.51
C ARG A 356 -15.10 3.90 -0.86
N PHE A 357 -14.52 3.00 -0.08
CA PHE A 357 -13.18 3.22 0.48
C PHE A 357 -12.12 3.29 -0.62
N VAL A 358 -12.21 2.38 -1.61
CA VAL A 358 -11.30 2.37 -2.77
C VAL A 358 -11.47 3.63 -3.63
N GLU A 359 -12.70 4.12 -3.81
CA GLU A 359 -12.99 5.39 -4.51
C GLU A 359 -12.30 6.60 -3.87
N ASN A 360 -12.20 6.62 -2.54
CA ASN A 360 -11.58 7.73 -1.81
C ASN A 360 -10.06 7.56 -1.64
N LEU A 361 -9.48 6.49 -2.17
CA LEU A 361 -8.08 6.16 -2.01
C LEU A 361 -7.27 6.82 -3.14
N ASP A 362 -6.49 7.85 -2.80
CA ASP A 362 -5.58 8.49 -3.75
C ASP A 362 -4.32 7.63 -3.96
N VAL A 363 -4.44 6.65 -4.87
CA VAL A 363 -3.36 5.73 -5.19
C VAL A 363 -2.17 6.44 -5.82
N GLU A 364 -2.42 7.46 -6.65
CA GLU A 364 -1.38 8.21 -7.33
C GLU A 364 -0.43 8.85 -6.31
N ARG A 365 -1.00 9.56 -5.34
CA ARG A 365 -0.25 10.20 -4.28
C ARG A 365 0.51 9.19 -3.43
N MET A 366 -0.13 8.08 -3.04
CA MET A 366 0.53 7.04 -2.25
C MET A 366 1.73 6.43 -2.98
N VAL A 367 1.60 6.11 -4.27
CA VAL A 367 2.68 5.55 -5.08
C VAL A 367 3.80 6.57 -5.21
N ARG A 368 3.46 7.83 -5.49
CA ARG A 368 4.43 8.92 -5.62
C ARG A 368 5.24 9.14 -4.35
N GLU A 369 4.59 9.30 -3.19
CA GLU A 369 5.27 9.47 -1.90
C GLU A 369 6.20 8.29 -1.59
N ARG A 370 5.78 7.06 -1.93
CA ARG A 370 6.61 5.85 -1.79
C ARG A 370 7.77 5.79 -2.77
N MET A 371 7.61 6.30 -3.99
CA MET A 371 8.66 6.34 -5.00
C MET A 371 9.65 7.49 -4.78
N GLU A 372 9.20 8.62 -4.24
CA GLU A 372 10.06 9.72 -3.79
C GLU A 372 10.97 9.28 -2.63
N ALA A 373 10.45 8.42 -1.75
CA ALA A 373 11.24 7.77 -0.69
C ALA A 373 12.30 6.79 -1.25
N TYR A 374 12.30 6.46 -2.54
CA TYR A 374 13.36 5.65 -3.12
C TYR A 374 14.62 6.49 -3.33
N ASP A 375 15.64 6.20 -2.54
CA ASP A 375 16.97 6.77 -2.71
C ASP A 375 17.61 6.33 -4.07
N GLU A 376 18.55 7.13 -4.58
CA GLU A 376 19.34 6.86 -5.79
C GLU A 376 19.91 5.44 -5.79
N ARG A 377 20.34 4.96 -4.61
CA ARG A 377 20.90 3.62 -4.40
C ARG A 377 19.91 2.50 -4.72
N ARG A 378 18.61 2.72 -4.55
CA ARG A 378 17.59 1.68 -4.77
C ARG A 378 17.26 1.57 -6.25
N LEU A 379 17.10 2.70 -6.94
CA LEU A 379 16.99 2.76 -8.40
C LEU A 379 18.22 2.12 -9.07
N GLU A 380 19.42 2.47 -8.63
CA GLU A 380 20.65 1.87 -9.15
C GLU A 380 20.66 0.34 -8.97
N ARG A 381 20.25 -0.16 -7.80
CA ARG A 381 20.16 -1.61 -7.56
C ARG A 381 19.13 -2.28 -8.45
N LEU A 382 17.97 -1.65 -8.67
CA LEU A 382 16.93 -2.18 -9.54
C LEU A 382 17.44 -2.29 -10.99
N PHE A 383 18.02 -1.22 -11.52
CA PHE A 383 18.60 -1.20 -12.86
C PHE A 383 19.81 -2.12 -13.01
N LYS A 384 20.69 -2.23 -12.01
CA LYS A 384 21.83 -3.15 -12.06
C LYS A 384 21.38 -4.61 -12.04
N LYS A 385 20.31 -4.94 -11.31
CA LYS A 385 19.80 -6.32 -11.26
C LYS A 385 19.22 -6.76 -12.61
N THR A 386 18.67 -5.83 -13.40
CA THR A 386 18.02 -6.14 -14.68
C THR A 386 18.92 -5.92 -15.90
N SER A 387 19.73 -4.87 -15.92
CA SER A 387 20.45 -4.43 -17.14
C SER A 387 21.94 -4.78 -17.16
N ASN A 388 22.54 -5.20 -16.04
CA ASN A 388 24.00 -5.37 -15.96
C ASN A 388 24.55 -6.43 -16.95
N GLU A 389 23.83 -7.53 -17.18
CA GLU A 389 24.26 -8.54 -18.15
C GLU A 389 24.33 -7.99 -19.58
N GLN A 390 23.31 -7.22 -19.99
CA GLN A 390 23.22 -6.61 -21.32
C GLN A 390 24.31 -5.54 -21.49
N LEU A 391 24.51 -4.69 -20.48
CA LEU A 391 25.55 -3.66 -20.52
C LEU A 391 26.96 -4.25 -20.58
N ASN A 392 27.19 -5.37 -19.87
CA ASN A 392 28.44 -6.11 -19.96
C ASN A 392 28.65 -6.72 -21.34
N TYR A 393 27.59 -7.23 -21.97
CA TYR A 393 27.67 -7.72 -23.36
C TYR A 393 28.13 -6.61 -24.31
N ILE A 394 27.53 -5.42 -24.25
CA ILE A 394 27.93 -4.26 -25.08
C ILE A 394 29.39 -3.88 -24.82
N LYS A 395 29.81 -3.88 -23.53
CA LYS A 395 31.20 -3.58 -23.14
C LYS A 395 32.20 -4.54 -23.78
N TYR A 396 31.95 -5.85 -23.70
CA TYR A 396 32.85 -6.84 -24.28
C TYR A 396 32.79 -6.85 -25.81
N LEU A 397 31.61 -6.65 -26.39
CA LEU A 397 31.43 -6.55 -27.84
C LEU A 397 32.18 -5.33 -28.41
N GLY A 398 32.21 -4.22 -27.68
CA GLY A 398 33.01 -3.03 -28.04
C GLY A 398 34.50 -3.35 -28.20
N GLY A 399 35.04 -4.31 -27.43
CA GLY A 399 36.40 -4.80 -27.60
C GLY A 399 36.61 -5.58 -28.90
N ILE A 400 35.67 -6.46 -29.25
CA ILE A 400 35.70 -7.22 -30.51
C ILE A 400 35.57 -6.28 -31.71
N LEU A 401 34.61 -5.35 -31.66
CA LEU A 401 34.38 -4.36 -32.71
C LEU A 401 35.59 -3.42 -32.85
N GLY A 402 36.21 -3.02 -31.74
CA GLY A 402 37.46 -2.25 -31.77
C GLY A 402 38.60 -3.01 -32.44
N ALA A 403 38.71 -4.32 -32.19
CA ALA A 403 39.71 -5.16 -32.84
C ALA A 403 39.45 -5.32 -34.36
N MET A 404 38.20 -5.51 -34.75
CA MET A 404 37.77 -5.48 -36.16
C MET A 404 38.08 -4.12 -36.81
N GLY A 405 37.82 -3.01 -36.10
CA GLY A 405 38.19 -1.66 -36.53
C GLY A 405 39.70 -1.49 -36.71
N GLY A 406 40.52 -2.05 -35.83
CA GLY A 406 41.97 -2.09 -35.98
C GLY A 406 42.42 -2.83 -37.25
N LEU A 407 41.73 -3.91 -37.63
CA LEU A 407 41.99 -4.62 -38.88
C LEU A 407 41.67 -3.75 -40.11
N ILE A 408 40.60 -2.94 -40.04
CA ILE A 408 40.25 -1.95 -41.07
C ILE A 408 41.31 -0.86 -41.16
N ILE A 409 41.78 -0.34 -40.03
CA ILE A 409 42.84 0.69 -40.00
C ILE A 409 44.14 0.14 -40.62
N TRP A 410 44.48 -1.12 -40.34
CA TRP A 410 45.69 -1.75 -40.86
C TRP A 410 45.64 -1.99 -42.38
N ALA A 411 44.54 -2.51 -42.92
CA ALA A 411 44.40 -2.74 -44.38
C ALA A 411 42.99 -2.38 -44.88
N PRO A 412 42.72 -1.09 -45.16
CA PRO A 412 41.37 -0.58 -45.42
C PRO A 412 40.64 -1.29 -46.56
N GLY A 413 41.30 -1.42 -47.72
CA GLY A 413 40.70 -2.05 -48.91
C GLY A 413 40.25 -3.50 -48.68
N PRO A 414 41.18 -4.43 -48.38
CA PRO A 414 40.81 -5.84 -48.20
C PRO A 414 39.94 -6.07 -46.96
N ALA A 415 40.13 -5.33 -45.87
CA ALA A 415 39.30 -5.47 -44.68
C ALA A 415 37.86 -5.03 -44.93
N LEU A 416 37.63 -3.90 -45.62
CA LEU A 416 36.29 -3.45 -45.97
C LEU A 416 35.58 -4.43 -46.90
N ALA A 417 36.28 -4.96 -47.91
CA ALA A 417 35.73 -5.98 -48.80
C ALA A 417 35.37 -7.27 -48.03
N PHE A 418 36.24 -7.71 -47.12
CA PHE A 418 35.99 -8.87 -46.27
C PHE A 418 34.77 -8.68 -45.37
N PHE A 419 34.70 -7.56 -44.63
CA PHE A 419 33.58 -7.30 -43.72
C PHE A 419 32.26 -7.05 -44.47
N ALA A 420 32.29 -6.40 -45.64
CA ALA A 420 31.10 -6.23 -46.48
C ALA A 420 30.57 -7.57 -47.00
N LEU A 421 31.46 -8.46 -47.46
CA LEU A 421 31.09 -9.80 -47.91
C LEU A 421 30.55 -10.65 -46.74
N ALA A 422 31.27 -10.66 -45.61
CA ALA A 422 30.84 -11.39 -44.43
C ALA A 422 29.48 -10.91 -43.92
N GLY A 423 29.25 -9.59 -43.90
CA GLY A 423 27.96 -8.99 -43.55
C GLY A 423 26.84 -9.40 -44.52
N ALA A 424 27.09 -9.36 -45.83
CA ALA A 424 26.11 -9.75 -46.84
C ALA A 424 25.74 -11.25 -46.73
N VAL A 425 26.72 -12.12 -46.46
CA VAL A 425 26.49 -13.55 -46.22
C VAL A 425 25.65 -13.75 -44.96
N LEU A 426 26.03 -13.10 -43.85
CA LEU A 426 25.35 -13.24 -42.58
C LEU A 426 23.89 -12.75 -42.66
N TRP A 427 23.66 -11.62 -43.34
CA TRP A 427 22.32 -11.10 -43.63
C TRP A 427 21.51 -12.06 -44.51
N SER A 428 22.11 -12.62 -45.56
CA SER A 428 21.42 -13.58 -46.45
C SER A 428 21.01 -14.86 -45.70
N VAL A 429 21.86 -15.34 -44.79
CA VAL A 429 21.57 -16.51 -43.94
C VAL A 429 20.47 -16.18 -42.93
N ASP A 430 20.54 -15.03 -42.26
CA ASP A 430 19.55 -14.60 -41.27
C ASP A 430 18.17 -14.41 -41.90
N GLU A 431 18.10 -13.71 -43.04
CA GLU A 431 16.86 -13.51 -43.81
C GLU A 431 16.29 -14.85 -44.31
N GLY A 432 17.15 -15.78 -44.75
CA GLY A 432 16.75 -17.12 -45.13
C GLY A 432 16.13 -17.90 -43.97
N LEU A 433 16.78 -17.89 -42.80
CA LEU A 433 16.29 -18.55 -41.59
C LEU A 433 14.99 -17.91 -41.08
N PHE A 434 14.87 -16.59 -41.12
CA PHE A 434 13.68 -15.85 -40.70
C PHE A 434 12.48 -16.22 -41.56
N ARG A 435 12.64 -16.22 -42.89
CA ARG A 435 11.58 -16.63 -43.82
C ARG A 435 11.17 -18.09 -43.64
N MET A 436 12.14 -18.98 -43.38
CA MET A 436 11.85 -20.37 -43.06
C MET A 436 11.04 -20.49 -41.76
N GLN A 437 11.42 -19.83 -40.66
CA GLN A 437 10.65 -19.88 -39.41
C GLN A 437 9.24 -19.29 -39.53
N ALA A 438 9.05 -18.26 -40.35
CA ALA A 438 7.72 -17.69 -40.60
C ALA A 438 6.79 -18.70 -41.30
N SER A 439 7.32 -19.49 -42.25
CA SER A 439 6.54 -20.53 -42.93
C SER A 439 6.12 -21.70 -42.02
N TRP A 440 6.91 -22.02 -41.00
CA TRP A 440 6.62 -23.11 -40.05
C TRP A 440 5.65 -22.75 -38.92
N ARG A 441 5.46 -21.45 -38.61
CA ARG A 441 4.46 -21.00 -37.61
C ARG A 441 3.07 -20.74 -38.20
N ALA A 442 2.96 -20.74 -39.53
CA ALA A 442 1.71 -20.53 -40.26
C ALA A 442 0.98 -21.83 -40.64
N GLN A 443 1.62 -23.00 -40.42
CA GLN A 443 1.00 -24.33 -40.36
C GLN A 443 0.78 -24.70 -38.89
#